data_AF-A0A1Y6BU20-F1
#
_entry.id   AF-A0A1Y6BU20-F1
#
_cell.length_a   1.000
_cell.length_b   1.000
_cell.length_c   1.000
_cell.angle_alpha   90.00
_cell.angle_beta   90.00
_cell.angle_gamma   90.00
#
_symmetry.space_group_name_H-M   'P 1'
#
loop_
_entity.id
_entity.type
_entity.pdbx_description
1 polymer ?
#
loop_
_entity_poly.entity_id
_entity_poly.type
_entity_poly.pdbx_seq_one_letter_code
_entity_poly.pdbx_strand_id
1 'polypeptide(L)'
;MSEQNKTKKPPTMSQRIQAERHRSEPSAAGSAMPPPVPRPDGESVAGSPVVPPPQRKKSLARTQVAAQAPKYGINEAIALMRKLPKGDMRILAAVIKETLESTNINVSQIIADADEKESKLESKIQTLDTEIETYESQIKQRKEAIAIYLEDLEETRNVKNNLALAAEDVVEGDDGSHPEQADEPSSRTAESQSLQEENDANREGHEAPSEQDSENLDGEERTKSILLDALFGEDDSKKSS
;
A
#
# COMPACT_ATOMS: atom_id res chain seq x y z
N MET A 1 -43.68 -36.15 -20.67
CA MET A 1 -43.34 -35.12 -19.68
C MET A 1 -42.41 -34.14 -20.38
N SER A 2 -42.93 -32.98 -20.77
CA SER A 2 -42.24 -32.05 -21.69
C SER A 2 -41.37 -31.06 -20.92
N GLU A 3 -40.08 -31.08 -21.20
CA GLU A 3 -39.11 -30.10 -20.71
C GLU A 3 -39.22 -28.80 -21.53
N GLN A 4 -39.68 -27.73 -20.88
CA GLN A 4 -39.62 -26.37 -21.44
C GLN A 4 -38.35 -25.67 -20.93
N ASN A 5 -37.27 -25.74 -21.69
CA ASN A 5 -36.10 -24.89 -21.49
C ASN A 5 -36.39 -23.47 -22.01
N LYS A 6 -36.90 -22.60 -21.13
CA LYS A 6 -37.01 -21.15 -21.39
C LYS A 6 -35.64 -20.50 -21.27
N THR A 7 -35.01 -20.26 -22.41
CA THR A 7 -33.80 -19.42 -22.53
C THR A 7 -34.14 -17.96 -22.22
N LYS A 8 -33.91 -17.54 -20.97
CA LYS A 8 -33.90 -16.10 -20.60
C LYS A 8 -32.64 -15.46 -21.20
N LYS A 9 -32.82 -14.64 -22.24
CA LYS A 9 -31.74 -13.81 -22.78
C LYS A 9 -31.26 -12.82 -21.70
N PRO A 10 -29.94 -12.62 -21.53
CA PRO A 10 -29.41 -11.64 -20.60
C PRO A 10 -29.77 -10.21 -21.06
N PRO A 11 -30.06 -9.30 -20.12
CA PRO A 11 -30.42 -7.92 -20.45
C PRO A 11 -29.24 -7.16 -21.07
N THR A 12 -29.53 -6.46 -22.16
CA THR A 12 -28.58 -5.64 -22.91
C THR A 12 -28.06 -4.46 -22.08
N MET A 13 -26.78 -4.12 -22.26
CA MET A 13 -26.05 -3.13 -21.46
C MET A 13 -26.71 -1.74 -21.39
N SER A 14 -27.45 -1.33 -22.43
CA SER A 14 -28.24 -0.09 -22.43
C SER A 14 -29.44 -0.10 -21.48
N GLN A 15 -29.99 -1.27 -21.11
CA GLN A 15 -31.06 -1.38 -20.11
C GLN A 15 -30.52 -1.29 -18.68
N ARG A 16 -29.24 -1.61 -18.46
CA ARG A 16 -28.61 -1.51 -17.13
C ARG A 16 -28.42 -0.04 -16.70
N ILE A 17 -28.02 0.81 -17.64
CA ILE A 17 -27.73 2.23 -17.38
C ILE A 17 -28.99 3.04 -17.04
N GLN A 18 -30.18 2.61 -17.48
CA GLN A 18 -31.44 3.29 -17.16
C GLN A 18 -32.00 2.92 -15.78
N ALA A 19 -31.61 1.77 -15.22
CA ALA A 19 -32.09 1.32 -13.90
C ALA A 19 -31.39 2.02 -12.72
N GLU A 20 -30.20 2.61 -12.91
CA GLU A 20 -29.42 3.23 -11.84
C GLU A 20 -29.85 4.69 -11.52
N ARG A 21 -30.62 5.35 -12.40
CA ARG A 21 -30.94 6.79 -12.27
C ARG A 21 -32.11 7.13 -11.33
N HIS A 22 -32.79 6.14 -10.75
CA HIS A 22 -33.97 6.35 -9.90
C HIS A 22 -33.80 5.92 -8.44
N ARG A 23 -32.58 5.63 -7.96
CA ARG A 23 -32.35 5.36 -6.54
C ARG A 23 -31.97 6.63 -5.77
N SER A 24 -33.03 7.39 -5.50
CA SER A 24 -33.32 8.14 -4.28
C SER A 24 -32.16 8.58 -3.38
N GLU A 25 -32.06 9.90 -3.31
CA GLU A 25 -31.54 10.74 -2.23
C GLU A 25 -31.83 10.21 -0.81
N PRO A 26 -30.83 10.18 0.09
CA PRO A 26 -31.09 10.23 1.53
C PRO A 26 -31.25 11.68 1.98
N SER A 27 -32.52 12.06 2.19
CA SER A 27 -32.93 13.17 3.03
C SER A 27 -32.69 12.82 4.51
N ALA A 28 -31.87 13.61 5.21
CA ALA A 28 -32.10 14.11 6.58
C ALA A 28 -30.79 14.55 7.27
N ALA A 29 -30.72 15.85 7.53
CA ALA A 29 -30.31 16.47 8.79
C ALA A 29 -29.23 15.77 9.65
N GLY A 30 -28.02 16.30 9.56
CA GLY A 30 -27.01 16.18 10.61
C GLY A 30 -25.95 17.25 10.41
N SER A 31 -26.09 18.38 11.10
CA SER A 31 -24.99 19.33 11.32
C SER A 31 -23.85 18.60 12.02
N ALA A 32 -22.94 18.03 11.24
CA ALA A 32 -21.70 17.46 11.72
C ALA A 32 -20.72 18.60 12.00
N MET A 33 -20.63 18.91 13.29
CA MET A 33 -19.55 19.65 13.93
C MET A 33 -18.18 19.21 13.35
N PRO A 34 -17.28 20.13 12.96
CA PRO A 34 -15.93 19.75 12.57
C PRO A 34 -15.18 19.13 13.77
N PRO A 35 -14.32 18.12 13.56
CA PRO A 35 -13.50 17.56 14.63
C PRO A 35 -12.55 18.66 15.18
N PRO A 36 -12.36 18.73 16.51
CA PRO A 36 -11.45 19.70 17.12
C PRO A 36 -10.01 19.37 16.74
N VAL A 37 -9.33 20.37 16.17
CA VAL A 37 -7.89 20.36 15.91
C VAL A 37 -7.16 20.30 17.26
N PRO A 38 -6.23 19.35 17.51
CA PRO A 38 -5.41 19.37 18.72
C PRO A 38 -4.48 20.57 18.67
N ARG A 39 -4.69 21.53 19.58
CA ARG A 39 -3.77 22.66 19.80
C ARG A 39 -2.50 22.16 20.51
N PRO A 40 -1.30 22.55 20.06
CA PRO A 40 -0.08 22.36 20.83
C PRO A 40 0.07 23.55 21.79
N ASP A 41 -0.64 23.52 22.91
CA ASP A 41 -0.41 24.48 23.99
C ASP A 41 0.41 23.80 25.08
N GLY A 42 1.70 24.11 25.06
CA GLY A 42 2.55 23.98 26.23
C GLY A 42 2.09 24.91 27.35
N GLU A 43 2.47 24.52 28.57
CA GLU A 43 2.46 25.30 29.81
C GLU A 43 1.09 25.74 30.35
N SER A 44 0.70 25.22 31.53
CA SER A 44 1.06 25.88 32.79
C SER A 44 0.17 25.48 33.99
N VAL A 45 0.85 25.25 35.12
CA VAL A 45 0.48 25.31 36.55
C VAL A 45 -0.62 24.43 37.19
N ALA A 46 -0.12 23.66 38.18
CA ALA A 46 -0.62 23.50 39.55
C ALA A 46 -2.07 23.04 39.80
N GLY A 47 -2.16 21.82 40.33
CA GLY A 47 -3.28 21.37 41.13
C GLY A 47 -3.16 19.89 41.46
N SER A 48 -2.45 19.57 42.54
CA SER A 48 -2.44 18.22 43.10
C SER A 48 -3.71 17.98 43.93
N PRO A 49 -4.64 17.09 43.53
CA PRO A 49 -5.45 16.37 44.48
C PRO A 49 -4.70 15.10 44.89
N VAL A 50 -4.25 15.09 46.14
CA VAL A 50 -3.77 13.89 46.84
C VAL A 50 -4.92 12.89 46.88
N VAL A 51 -4.95 11.98 45.90
CA VAL A 51 -5.81 10.79 45.92
C VAL A 51 -5.05 9.69 46.66
N PRO A 52 -5.58 9.15 47.77
CA PRO A 52 -4.92 8.08 48.51
C PRO A 52 -4.78 6.83 47.64
N PRO A 53 -3.60 6.16 47.66
CA PRO A 53 -3.37 4.99 46.83
C PRO A 53 -4.28 3.83 47.28
N PRO A 54 -5.02 3.18 46.37
CA PRO A 54 -5.67 1.92 46.70
C PRO A 54 -4.56 0.94 47.06
N GLN A 55 -4.58 0.48 48.31
CA GLN A 55 -3.75 -0.61 48.82
C GLN A 55 -4.08 -1.87 48.00
N ARG A 56 -3.40 -2.03 46.86
CA ARG A 56 -3.32 -3.28 46.13
C ARG A 56 -2.60 -4.25 47.06
N LYS A 57 -3.39 -5.04 47.79
CA LYS A 57 -2.94 -6.26 48.44
C LYS A 57 -2.21 -7.05 47.36
N LYS A 58 -0.89 -7.02 47.40
CA LYS A 58 -0.01 -7.90 46.65
C LYS A 58 -0.26 -9.29 47.22
N SER A 59 -1.35 -9.93 46.79
CA SER A 59 -1.42 -11.38 46.81
C SER A 59 -0.28 -11.82 45.92
N LEU A 60 0.82 -12.19 46.58
CA LEU A 60 1.85 -13.04 46.02
C LEU A 60 1.15 -14.36 45.70
N ALA A 61 0.40 -14.38 44.60
CA ALA A 61 0.08 -15.58 43.86
C ALA A 61 1.43 -16.08 43.39
N ARG A 62 2.08 -16.83 44.28
CA ARG A 62 3.18 -17.72 44.00
C ARG A 62 2.63 -18.66 42.95
N THR A 63 2.77 -18.27 41.69
CA THR A 63 2.58 -19.14 40.54
C THR A 63 3.51 -20.30 40.81
N GLN A 64 2.94 -21.36 41.38
CA GLN A 64 3.60 -22.63 41.48
C GLN A 64 3.83 -23.00 40.02
N VAL A 65 5.05 -22.74 39.55
CA VAL A 65 5.60 -23.41 38.39
C VAL A 65 5.72 -24.86 38.86
N ALA A 66 4.59 -25.56 38.87
CA ALA A 66 4.57 -27.00 38.94
C ALA A 66 5.52 -27.40 37.82
N ALA A 67 6.68 -27.93 38.20
CA ALA A 67 7.61 -28.54 37.29
C ALA A 67 6.86 -29.72 36.68
N GLN A 68 6.07 -29.42 35.65
CA GLN A 68 5.46 -30.42 34.82
C GLN A 68 6.65 -31.19 34.28
N ALA A 69 6.66 -32.50 34.51
CA ALA A 69 7.63 -33.39 33.89
C ALA A 69 7.76 -32.97 32.42
N PRO A 70 8.98 -32.88 31.86
CA PRO A 70 9.21 -32.34 30.53
C PRO A 70 8.32 -33.10 29.55
N LYS A 71 7.23 -32.45 29.14
CA LYS A 71 6.19 -33.04 28.29
C LYS A 71 6.77 -33.00 26.90
N TYR A 72 7.16 -34.15 26.38
CA TYR A 72 7.73 -34.24 25.05
C TYR A 72 6.63 -33.95 24.02
N GLY A 73 6.67 -32.76 23.42
CA GLY A 73 5.68 -32.29 22.46
C GLY A 73 6.24 -32.18 21.04
N ILE A 74 5.47 -31.54 20.17
CA ILE A 74 5.84 -31.36 18.75
C ILE A 74 7.13 -30.55 18.57
N ASN A 75 7.43 -29.60 19.45
CA ASN A 75 8.64 -28.79 19.34
C ASN A 75 9.91 -29.62 19.56
N GLU A 76 9.89 -30.51 20.54
CA GLU A 76 10.97 -31.43 20.86
C GLU A 76 11.15 -32.46 19.75
N ALA A 77 10.05 -32.98 19.20
CA ALA A 77 10.06 -33.88 18.04
C ALA A 77 10.68 -33.20 16.79
N ILE A 78 10.33 -31.94 16.50
CA ILE A 78 10.93 -31.16 15.41
C ILE A 78 12.43 -30.95 15.67
N ALA A 79 12.81 -30.59 16.90
CA ALA A 79 14.21 -30.38 17.26
C ALA A 79 15.02 -31.68 17.13
N LEU A 80 14.44 -32.84 17.45
CA LEU A 80 15.05 -34.14 17.23
C LEU A 80 15.24 -34.41 15.73
N MET A 81 14.18 -34.24 14.92
CA MET A 81 14.23 -34.43 13.46
C MET A 81 15.29 -33.57 12.78
N ARG A 82 15.54 -32.35 13.27
CA ARG A 82 16.58 -31.45 12.74
C ARG A 82 18.01 -31.90 13.05
N LYS A 83 18.22 -32.65 14.12
CA LYS A 83 19.54 -33.14 14.56
C LYS A 83 19.94 -34.44 13.88
N LEU A 84 18.97 -35.16 13.33
CA LEU A 84 19.22 -36.44 12.68
C LEU A 84 19.85 -36.22 11.29
N PRO A 85 20.71 -37.15 10.84
CA PRO A 85 21.32 -37.06 9.52
C PRO A 85 20.24 -37.11 8.43
N LYS A 86 20.46 -36.36 7.35
CA LYS A 86 19.59 -36.40 6.17
C LYS A 86 19.73 -37.79 5.53
N GLY A 87 18.69 -38.61 5.67
CA GLY A 87 18.62 -39.98 5.15
C GLY A 87 17.20 -40.36 4.76
N ASP A 88 16.93 -41.65 4.59
CA ASP A 88 15.56 -42.11 4.29
C ASP A 88 14.62 -41.83 5.47
N MET A 89 13.70 -40.89 5.25
CA MET A 89 12.72 -40.44 6.25
C MET A 89 11.87 -41.59 6.79
N ARG A 90 11.63 -42.65 6.02
CA ARG A 90 10.84 -43.80 6.49
C ARG A 90 11.59 -44.56 7.58
N ILE A 91 12.89 -44.75 7.41
CA ILE A 91 13.74 -45.42 8.40
C ILE A 91 13.85 -44.55 9.66
N LEU A 92 14.07 -43.25 9.49
CA LEU A 92 14.11 -42.32 10.63
C LEU A 92 12.78 -42.32 11.40
N ALA A 93 11.64 -42.24 10.70
CA ALA A 93 10.32 -42.25 11.34
C ALA A 93 10.09 -43.54 12.13
N ALA A 94 10.50 -44.70 11.61
CA ALA A 94 10.40 -45.98 12.32
C ALA A 94 11.26 -46.01 13.58
N VAL A 95 12.52 -45.57 13.50
CA VAL A 95 13.44 -45.53 14.66
C VAL A 95 12.95 -44.55 15.71
N ILE A 96 12.46 -43.38 15.30
CA ILE A 96 11.95 -42.36 16.22
C ILE A 96 10.68 -42.85 16.89
N LYS A 97 9.74 -43.46 16.15
CA LYS A 97 8.54 -44.04 16.72
C LYS A 97 8.89 -45.06 17.81
N GLU A 98 9.74 -46.03 17.49
CA GLU A 98 10.18 -47.07 18.43
C GLU A 98 10.87 -46.45 19.66
N THR A 99 11.74 -45.46 19.43
CA THR A 99 12.46 -44.76 20.51
C THR A 99 11.48 -44.00 21.42
N LEU A 100 10.52 -43.26 20.86
CA LEU A 100 9.53 -42.52 21.62
C LEU A 100 8.60 -43.44 22.42
N GLU A 101 8.15 -44.52 21.80
CA GLU A 101 7.33 -45.56 22.46
C GLU A 101 8.08 -46.21 23.62
N SER A 102 9.40 -46.45 23.49
CA SER A 102 10.23 -46.99 24.57
C SER A 102 10.33 -46.07 25.79
N THR A 103 10.24 -44.76 25.58
CA THR A 103 10.18 -43.73 26.64
C THR A 103 8.75 -43.43 27.11
N ASN A 104 7.76 -44.23 26.69
CA ASN A 104 6.34 -44.06 27.03
C ASN A 104 5.75 -42.72 26.57
N ILE A 105 6.26 -42.19 25.44
CA ILE A 105 5.75 -40.97 24.79
C ILE A 105 4.75 -41.37 23.72
N ASN A 106 3.54 -40.81 23.78
CA ASN A 106 2.46 -41.15 22.85
C ASN A 106 2.55 -40.33 21.55
N VAL A 107 2.91 -40.99 20.45
CA VAL A 107 3.04 -40.35 19.13
C VAL A 107 1.73 -39.70 18.67
N SER A 108 0.57 -40.29 18.98
CA SER A 108 -0.74 -39.72 18.62
C SER A 108 -1.00 -38.37 19.30
N GLN A 109 -0.49 -38.15 20.52
CA GLN A 109 -0.58 -36.84 21.18
C GLN A 109 0.31 -35.81 20.49
N ILE A 110 1.52 -36.20 20.07
CA ILE A 110 2.41 -35.30 19.32
C ILE A 110 1.80 -34.89 17.98
N ILE A 111 1.11 -35.82 17.30
CA ILE A 111 0.39 -35.53 16.05
C ILE A 111 -0.74 -34.52 16.32
N ALA A 112 -1.56 -34.73 17.35
CA ALA A 112 -2.62 -33.78 17.70
C ALA A 112 -2.06 -32.38 18.05
N ASP A 113 -0.95 -32.31 18.78
CA ASP A 113 -0.25 -31.06 19.07
C ASP A 113 0.30 -30.40 17.79
N ALA A 114 0.72 -31.20 16.80
CA ALA A 114 1.19 -30.73 15.50
C ALA A 114 0.03 -30.11 14.70
N ASP A 115 -1.11 -30.79 14.62
CA ASP A 115 -2.31 -30.32 13.92
C ASP A 115 -2.81 -29.00 14.54
N GLU A 116 -2.83 -28.91 15.87
CA GLU A 116 -3.22 -27.68 16.57
C GLU A 116 -2.25 -26.53 16.26
N LYS A 117 -0.94 -26.83 16.23
CA LYS A 117 0.08 -25.83 15.93
C LYS A 117 0.04 -25.39 14.46
N GLU A 118 -0.19 -26.32 13.54
CA GLU A 118 -0.37 -26.05 12.11
C GLU A 118 -1.56 -25.11 11.90
N SER A 119 -2.73 -25.47 12.43
CA SER A 119 -3.93 -24.63 12.33
C SER A 119 -3.73 -23.22 12.90
N LYS A 120 -3.04 -23.10 14.04
CA LYS A 120 -2.68 -21.78 14.62
C LYS A 120 -1.74 -20.97 13.73
N LEU A 121 -0.79 -21.62 13.06
CA LEU A 121 0.14 -20.96 12.16
C LEU A 121 -0.58 -20.54 10.87
N GLU A 122 -1.40 -21.40 10.29
CA GLU A 122 -2.22 -21.07 9.11
C GLU A 122 -3.14 -19.88 9.37
N SER A 123 -3.84 -19.86 10.51
CA SER A 123 -4.70 -18.74 10.90
C SER A 123 -3.91 -17.42 11.05
N LYS A 124 -2.69 -17.48 11.59
CA LYS A 124 -1.81 -16.31 11.69
C LYS A 124 -1.33 -15.84 10.32
N ILE A 125 -0.95 -16.76 9.42
CA ILE A 125 -0.54 -16.45 8.06
C ILE A 125 -1.69 -15.75 7.34
N GLN A 126 -2.90 -16.31 7.40
CA GLN A 126 -4.09 -15.69 6.80
C GLN A 126 -4.38 -14.29 7.35
N THR A 127 -4.21 -14.09 8.66
CA THR A 127 -4.38 -12.76 9.28
C THR A 127 -3.35 -11.78 8.73
N LEU A 128 -2.09 -12.17 8.66
CA LEU A 128 -1.01 -11.33 8.12
C LEU A 128 -1.22 -11.02 6.63
N ASP A 129 -1.67 -11.98 5.83
CA ASP A 129 -1.97 -11.76 4.41
C ASP A 129 -3.08 -10.73 4.24
N THR A 130 -4.15 -10.80 5.05
CA THR A 130 -5.24 -9.82 5.04
C THR A 130 -4.76 -8.42 5.45
N GLU A 131 -3.84 -8.34 6.43
CA GLU A 131 -3.22 -7.07 6.84
C GLU A 131 -2.35 -6.49 5.71
N ILE A 132 -1.57 -7.32 5.01
CA ILE A 132 -0.76 -6.93 3.86
C ILE A 132 -1.65 -6.32 2.77
N GLU A 133 -2.71 -7.01 2.36
CA GLU A 133 -3.66 -6.50 1.36
C GLU A 133 -4.27 -5.15 1.76
N THR A 134 -4.60 -5.01 3.05
CA THR A 134 -5.12 -3.75 3.60
C THR A 134 -4.08 -2.62 3.49
N TYR A 135 -2.83 -2.89 3.84
CA TYR A 135 -1.76 -1.90 3.75
C TYR A 135 -1.41 -1.54 2.31
N GLU A 136 -1.40 -2.50 1.39
CA GLU A 136 -1.19 -2.25 -0.04
C GLU A 136 -2.26 -1.33 -0.62
N SER A 137 -3.53 -1.56 -0.27
CA SER A 137 -4.63 -0.68 -0.65
C SER A 137 -4.45 0.75 -0.11
N GLN A 138 -4.03 0.91 1.14
CA GLN A 138 -3.73 2.24 1.72
C GLN A 138 -2.55 2.92 1.03
N ILE A 139 -1.49 2.17 0.70
CA ILE A 139 -0.33 2.69 -0.04
C ILE A 139 -0.79 3.19 -1.41
N LYS A 140 -1.63 2.44 -2.12
CA LYS A 140 -2.18 2.83 -3.41
C LYS A 140 -2.96 4.16 -3.31
N GLN A 141 -3.89 4.25 -2.35
CA GLN A 141 -4.68 5.48 -2.13
C GLN A 141 -3.80 6.69 -1.82
N ARG A 142 -2.75 6.51 -1.00
CA ARG A 142 -1.81 7.60 -0.70
C ARG A 142 -0.99 8.03 -1.90
N LYS A 143 -0.57 7.08 -2.76
CA LYS A 143 0.12 7.40 -4.02
C LYS A 143 -0.78 8.21 -4.96
N GLU A 144 -2.05 7.84 -5.07
CA GLU A 144 -3.04 8.60 -5.85
C GLU A 144 -3.22 10.02 -5.29
N ALA A 145 -3.36 10.16 -3.97
CA ALA A 145 -3.45 11.47 -3.33
C ALA A 145 -2.19 12.33 -3.54
N ILE A 146 -0.99 11.74 -3.47
CA ILE A 146 0.26 12.44 -3.76
C ILE A 146 0.27 12.94 -5.21
N ALA A 147 -0.18 12.13 -6.17
CA ALA A 147 -0.24 12.54 -7.57
C ALA A 147 -1.14 13.78 -7.76
N ILE A 148 -2.33 13.78 -7.16
CA ILE A 148 -3.26 14.92 -7.18
C ILE A 148 -2.59 16.17 -6.58
N TYR A 149 -1.96 16.06 -5.41
CA TYR A 149 -1.31 17.22 -4.79
C TYR A 149 -0.11 17.75 -5.57
N LEU A 150 0.59 16.91 -6.33
CA LEU A 150 1.68 17.35 -7.20
C LEU A 150 1.14 18.16 -8.38
N GLU A 151 0.03 17.74 -8.98
CA GLU A 151 -0.67 18.47 -10.03
C GLU A 151 -1.15 19.84 -9.52
N ASP A 152 -1.87 19.88 -8.40
CA ASP A 152 -2.33 21.13 -7.77
C ASP A 152 -1.17 22.11 -7.48
N LEU A 153 -0.04 21.56 -7.03
CA LEU A 153 1.15 22.33 -6.71
C LEU A 153 1.84 22.88 -7.97
N GLU A 154 1.86 22.11 -9.06
CA GLU A 154 2.34 22.58 -10.36
C GLU A 154 1.45 23.71 -10.89
N GLU A 155 0.13 23.54 -10.87
CA GLU A 155 -0.83 24.58 -11.26
C GLU A 155 -0.64 25.86 -10.43
N THR A 156 -0.52 25.72 -9.10
CA THR A 156 -0.31 26.85 -8.19
C THR A 156 0.99 27.59 -8.51
N ARG A 157 2.07 26.86 -8.83
CA ARG A 157 3.34 27.47 -9.25
C ARG A 157 3.19 28.23 -10.56
N ASN A 158 2.51 27.65 -11.54
CA ASN A 158 2.27 28.29 -12.83
C ASN A 158 1.46 29.58 -12.68
N VAL A 159 0.37 29.56 -11.91
CA VAL A 159 -0.44 30.75 -11.62
C VAL A 159 0.40 31.81 -10.90
N LYS A 160 1.16 31.42 -9.87
CA LYS A 160 2.03 32.35 -9.14
C LYS A 160 3.05 33.02 -10.07
N ASN A 161 3.70 32.24 -10.94
CA ASN A 161 4.70 32.77 -11.86
C ASN A 161 4.08 33.75 -12.86
N ASN A 162 2.91 33.43 -13.42
CA ASN A 162 2.19 34.32 -14.34
C ASN A 162 1.77 35.63 -13.66
N LEU A 163 1.29 35.56 -12.40
CA LEU A 163 0.93 36.76 -11.63
C LEU A 163 2.15 37.62 -11.30
N ALA A 164 3.32 37.02 -11.04
CA ALA A 164 4.56 37.75 -10.81
C ALA A 164 4.99 38.53 -12.05
N LEU A 165 4.96 37.90 -13.23
CA LEU A 165 5.27 38.57 -14.50
C LEU A 165 4.30 39.72 -14.80
N ALA A 166 3.00 39.50 -14.62
CA ALA A 166 2.00 40.54 -14.82
C ALA A 166 2.15 41.72 -13.84
N ALA A 167 2.63 41.46 -12.62
CA ALA A 167 2.88 42.52 -11.65
C ALA A 167 4.12 43.36 -11.99
N GLU A 168 5.14 42.77 -12.63
CA GLU A 168 6.32 43.50 -13.11
C GLU A 168 5.97 44.42 -14.29
N ASP A 169 5.19 43.93 -15.27
CA ASP A 169 4.79 44.72 -16.45
C ASP A 169 3.93 45.95 -16.11
N VAL A 170 3.15 45.90 -15.03
CA VAL A 170 2.28 47.01 -14.61
C VAL A 170 3.07 48.17 -13.99
N VAL A 171 4.28 47.94 -13.48
CA VAL A 171 5.07 48.98 -12.79
C VAL A 171 5.76 49.95 -13.77
N GLU A 172 5.95 49.57 -15.04
CA GLU A 172 6.60 50.45 -16.04
C GLU A 172 5.62 51.24 -16.92
N GLY A 173 4.30 51.07 -16.74
CA GLY A 173 3.26 51.63 -17.61
C GLY A 173 2.48 52.85 -17.09
N ASP A 174 2.69 53.29 -15.85
CA ASP A 174 1.93 54.42 -15.23
C ASP A 174 2.72 55.76 -15.26
N ASP A 175 3.40 56.06 -16.37
CA ASP A 175 3.80 57.43 -16.70
C ASP A 175 2.73 58.06 -17.61
N GLY A 176 1.60 58.45 -17.02
CA GLY A 176 0.92 59.74 -17.25
C GLY A 176 0.65 60.23 -18.67
N SER A 177 0.80 59.42 -19.71
CA SER A 177 0.75 59.83 -21.10
C SER A 177 -0.58 59.41 -21.71
N HIS A 178 -1.59 60.22 -21.40
CA HIS A 178 -2.89 60.25 -22.09
C HIS A 178 -2.69 60.19 -23.62
N PRO A 179 -3.06 59.12 -24.32
CA PRO A 179 -3.21 59.17 -25.77
C PRO A 179 -4.62 59.65 -26.04
N GLU A 180 -4.72 60.95 -26.30
CA GLU A 180 -5.87 61.56 -26.94
C GLU A 180 -6.12 60.85 -28.29
N GLN A 181 -7.38 60.42 -28.43
CA GLN A 181 -7.91 59.70 -29.57
C GLN A 181 -7.71 60.47 -30.88
N ALA A 182 -7.19 59.78 -31.90
CA ALA A 182 -7.67 59.96 -33.27
C ALA A 182 -7.38 58.72 -34.13
N ASP A 183 -8.47 58.15 -34.63
CA ASP A 183 -8.64 57.64 -36.00
C ASP A 183 -7.82 56.44 -36.52
N GLU A 184 -8.58 55.34 -36.64
CA GLU A 184 -8.89 54.61 -37.88
C GLU A 184 -8.43 53.14 -38.00
N PRO A 185 -9.27 52.27 -38.63
CA PRO A 185 -9.09 50.83 -38.70
C PRO A 185 -8.63 50.37 -40.09
N SER A 186 -7.58 49.53 -40.19
CA SER A 186 -7.40 48.69 -41.38
C SER A 186 -6.36 47.57 -41.23
N SER A 187 -6.89 46.35 -41.19
CA SER A 187 -6.56 45.22 -42.07
C SER A 187 -5.15 44.62 -42.13
N ARG A 188 -5.16 43.26 -42.18
CA ARG A 188 -4.13 42.35 -42.74
C ARG A 188 -2.84 42.26 -41.92
N THR A 189 -2.32 41.08 -41.59
CA THR A 189 -1.81 40.03 -42.51
C THR A 189 -1.56 38.79 -41.64
N ALA A 190 -2.23 37.66 -41.85
CA ALA A 190 -1.70 36.45 -42.51
C ALA A 190 -0.25 36.05 -42.16
N GLU A 191 -0.12 34.77 -41.78
CA GLU A 191 1.06 33.90 -41.91
C GLU A 191 2.35 34.28 -41.15
N SER A 192 2.67 33.46 -40.14
CA SER A 192 4.03 33.00 -39.89
C SER A 192 3.99 31.63 -39.22
N GLN A 193 4.04 30.60 -40.05
CA GLN A 193 4.63 29.31 -39.74
C GLN A 193 6.16 29.50 -39.69
N SER A 194 6.82 29.15 -38.59
CA SER A 194 8.24 28.72 -38.55
C SER A 194 8.49 28.05 -37.20
N LEU A 195 8.63 26.72 -37.14
CA LEU A 195 9.93 26.04 -37.23
C LEU A 195 10.92 26.44 -36.12
N GLN A 196 10.97 25.59 -35.10
CA GLN A 196 12.09 25.31 -34.19
C GLN A 196 11.76 23.92 -33.63
N GLU A 197 12.13 22.80 -34.24
CA GLU A 197 13.44 22.35 -34.75
C GLU A 197 14.54 22.52 -33.70
N GLU A 198 15.00 21.35 -33.23
CA GLU A 198 16.27 21.07 -32.55
C GLU A 198 16.51 21.64 -31.14
N ASN A 199 16.31 20.78 -30.14
CA ASN A 199 17.15 20.75 -28.94
C ASN A 199 17.48 19.29 -28.58
N ASP A 200 18.02 18.56 -29.56
CA ASP A 200 18.77 17.32 -29.39
C ASP A 200 20.26 17.65 -29.58
N ALA A 201 20.95 18.15 -28.55
CA ALA A 201 22.42 18.11 -28.42
C ALA A 201 22.93 18.90 -27.21
N ASN A 202 22.60 18.52 -25.96
CA ASN A 202 23.50 18.87 -24.84
C ASN A 202 23.27 18.05 -23.55
N ARG A 203 23.68 16.78 -23.56
CA ARG A 203 24.07 16.10 -22.29
C ARG A 203 25.07 14.97 -22.53
N GLU A 204 26.14 15.25 -23.25
CA GLU A 204 27.40 14.51 -23.09
C GLU A 204 28.11 15.02 -21.85
N GLY A 205 28.61 14.09 -21.02
CA GLY A 205 29.60 14.40 -19.98
C GLY A 205 29.14 14.23 -18.54
N HIS A 206 28.61 13.07 -18.17
CA HIS A 206 28.91 12.53 -16.83
C HIS A 206 29.55 11.17 -16.95
N GLU A 207 30.86 11.22 -16.68
CA GLU A 207 31.83 10.16 -16.53
C GLU A 207 31.25 8.91 -15.87
N ALA A 208 31.55 7.78 -16.50
CA ALA A 208 31.39 6.46 -15.92
C ALA A 208 32.17 6.37 -14.60
N PRO A 209 31.53 6.00 -13.47
CA PRO A 209 32.28 5.43 -12.36
C PRO A 209 32.73 4.03 -12.79
N SER A 210 34.04 3.93 -12.96
CA SER A 210 34.86 2.72 -13.01
C SER A 210 34.20 1.47 -12.42
N GLU A 211 33.98 0.49 -13.30
CA GLU A 211 33.82 -0.93 -12.98
C GLU A 211 35.11 -1.49 -12.41
N GLN A 212 35.39 -1.29 -11.11
CA GLN A 212 36.26 -2.18 -10.34
C GLN A 212 35.70 -2.29 -8.91
N ASP A 213 35.40 -3.53 -8.52
CA ASP A 213 35.03 -4.00 -7.17
C ASP A 213 33.55 -3.93 -6.74
N SER A 214 32.72 -4.83 -7.29
CA SER A 214 31.54 -5.37 -6.57
C SER A 214 31.08 -6.75 -7.08
N GLU A 215 32.01 -7.71 -7.16
CA GLU A 215 31.65 -9.13 -7.12
C GLU A 215 31.09 -9.47 -5.73
N ASN A 216 29.74 -9.52 -5.59
CA ASN A 216 28.95 -10.41 -4.71
C ASN A 216 27.63 -9.82 -4.18
N LEU A 217 26.75 -9.28 -5.03
CA LEU A 217 25.33 -9.06 -4.66
C LEU A 217 24.40 -9.32 -5.87
N ASP A 218 24.46 -10.51 -6.46
CA ASP A 218 23.63 -10.86 -7.62
C ASP A 218 22.77 -12.08 -7.29
N GLY A 219 21.48 -11.84 -7.01
CA GLY A 219 20.50 -12.90 -6.76
C GLY A 219 19.06 -12.43 -6.57
N GLU A 220 18.82 -11.31 -5.87
CA GLU A 220 17.44 -10.93 -5.47
C GLU A 220 16.83 -9.75 -6.24
N GLU A 221 17.60 -8.94 -6.95
CA GLU A 221 17.05 -7.76 -7.63
C GLU A 221 16.66 -8.00 -9.10
N ARG A 222 17.26 -8.99 -9.78
CA ARG A 222 16.92 -9.31 -11.18
C ARG A 222 15.51 -9.90 -11.35
N THR A 223 14.97 -10.59 -10.35
CA THR A 223 13.60 -11.15 -10.44
C THR A 223 12.52 -10.09 -10.27
N LYS A 224 12.80 -8.98 -9.57
CA LYS A 224 11.83 -7.90 -9.36
C LYS A 224 11.60 -7.06 -10.63
N SER A 225 12.63 -6.84 -11.43
CA SER A 225 12.47 -6.08 -12.70
C SER A 225 11.70 -6.87 -13.75
N ILE A 226 11.85 -8.20 -13.80
CA ILE A 226 11.10 -9.05 -14.76
C ILE A 226 9.62 -9.16 -14.37
N LEU A 227 9.30 -9.14 -13.07
CA LEU A 227 7.91 -9.20 -12.61
C LEU A 227 7.14 -7.89 -12.84
N LEU A 228 7.83 -6.74 -12.85
CA LEU A 228 7.18 -5.45 -13.07
C LEU A 228 6.76 -5.23 -14.53
N ASP A 229 7.58 -5.66 -15.50
CA ASP A 229 7.23 -5.54 -16.94
C ASP A 229 6.05 -6.44 -17.33
N ALA A 230 5.92 -7.62 -16.72
CA ALA A 230 4.79 -8.53 -16.97
C ALA A 230 3.46 -8.03 -16.38
N LEU A 231 3.48 -7.09 -15.43
CA LEU A 231 2.27 -6.56 -14.80
C LEU A 231 1.72 -5.30 -15.48
N PHE A 232 2.52 -4.62 -16.30
CA PHE A 232 2.15 -3.35 -16.93
C PHE A 232 2.26 -3.30 -18.47
N GLY A 233 2.87 -4.31 -19.11
CA GLY A 233 3.02 -4.33 -20.56
C GLY A 233 2.23 -5.45 -21.23
N GLU A 234 0.98 -5.18 -21.64
CA GLU A 234 0.30 -5.77 -22.82
C GLU A 234 -1.20 -5.44 -22.80
N ASP A 235 -1.66 -4.40 -23.53
CA ASP A 235 -3.01 -4.44 -24.14
C ASP A 235 -3.30 -3.35 -25.21
N ASP A 236 -2.39 -3.12 -26.18
CA ASP A 236 -2.68 -2.18 -27.30
C ASP A 236 -2.60 -2.78 -28.72
N SER A 237 -2.45 -4.11 -28.88
CA SER A 237 -2.26 -4.70 -30.23
C SER A 237 -3.52 -5.23 -30.94
N LYS A 238 -4.75 -5.03 -30.42
CA LYS A 238 -5.96 -5.64 -31.00
C LYS A 238 -6.96 -4.70 -31.69
N LYS A 239 -6.53 -3.55 -32.20
CA LYS A 239 -7.41 -2.66 -32.98
C LYS A 239 -6.95 -2.43 -34.43
N SER A 240 -6.68 -3.52 -35.16
CA SER A 240 -6.62 -3.47 -36.63
C SER A 240 -6.94 -4.83 -37.29
N SER A 241 -8.23 -5.14 -37.43
CA SER A 241 -8.80 -5.93 -38.53
C SER A 241 -10.32 -5.79 -38.54
#